data_AF-A0AAQ4E316-F1
#
_entry.id   AF-A0AAQ4E316-F1
#
_cell.length_a   1.000
_cell.length_b   1.000
_cell.length_c   1.000
_cell.angle_alpha   90.00
_cell.angle_beta   90.00
_cell.angle_gamma   90.00
#
_symmetry.space_group_name_H-M   'P 1'
#
loop_
_entity.id
_entity.type
_entity.pdbx_description
1 polymer ?
#
loop_
_entity_poly.entity_id
_entity_poly.type
_entity_poly.pdbx_seq_one_letter_code
_entity_poly.pdbx_strand_id
1 'polypeptide(L)'
;MCEQNHLRAAAFVVMFQDIALRIPKHPGSTLRTIVQNDCQWKLQQVQDAGNNLMTALNLLTPPPPNTKFEFKSAEEVTQLMTTIMGCLQRGRASLIIPKKRTIEEILGSRNMASGRILCRRFG
;
A
#
# COMPACT_ATOMS: atom_id res chain seq x y z
N MET A 1 4.17 23.14 -4.29
CA MET A 1 4.68 21.77 -4.57
C MET A 1 4.63 20.83 -3.35
N CYS A 2 4.43 21.32 -2.11
CA CYS A 2 4.42 20.49 -0.89
C CYS A 2 3.04 19.84 -0.56
N GLU A 3 1.92 20.50 -0.89
CA GLU A 3 0.57 20.01 -0.54
C GLU A 3 0.15 18.73 -1.30
N GLN A 4 0.60 18.54 -2.54
CA GLN A 4 0.22 17.37 -3.34
C GLN A 4 0.77 16.04 -2.79
N ASN A 5 1.85 16.09 -2.01
CA ASN A 5 2.43 14.90 -1.38
C ASN A 5 1.68 14.46 -0.12
N HIS A 6 0.99 15.39 0.55
CA HIS A 6 0.25 15.10 1.79
C HIS A 6 -1.07 14.35 1.51
N LEU A 7 -1.82 14.77 0.47
CA LEU A 7 -3.03 14.05 0.04
C LEU A 7 -2.74 12.65 -0.50
N ARG A 8 -1.57 12.46 -1.12
CA ARG A 8 -1.17 11.15 -1.65
C ARG A 8 -0.91 10.14 -0.54
N ALA A 9 -0.28 10.54 0.57
CA ALA A 9 0.01 9.64 1.69
C ALA A 9 -1.27 9.08 2.36
N ALA A 10 -2.36 9.86 2.40
CA ALA A 10 -3.59 9.49 3.09
C ALA A 10 -4.32 8.28 2.45
N ALA A 11 -4.20 8.08 1.14
CA ALA A 11 -4.81 6.93 0.45
C ALA A 11 -4.13 5.58 0.77
N PHE A 12 -2.92 5.60 1.34
CA PHE A 12 -2.11 4.41 1.62
C PHE A 12 -2.14 3.98 3.10
N VAL A 13 -2.95 4.64 3.92
CA VAL A 13 -2.92 4.53 5.38
C VAL A 13 -4.26 4.01 5.91
N VAL A 14 -4.22 3.00 6.76
CA VAL A 14 -5.36 2.61 7.59
C VAL A 14 -5.38 3.50 8.82
N MET A 15 -6.38 4.38 8.91
CA MET A 15 -6.46 5.46 9.92
C MET A 15 -7.18 5.05 11.21
N PHE A 16 -8.08 4.07 11.15
CA PHE A 16 -8.82 3.59 12.32
C PHE A 16 -9.30 2.16 12.09
N GLN A 17 -8.97 1.26 13.02
CA GLN A 17 -9.48 -0.10 13.02
C GLN A 17 -9.78 -0.52 14.46
N ASP A 18 -11.05 -0.79 14.75
CA ASP A 18 -11.52 -1.42 15.99
C ASP A 18 -11.70 -2.92 15.71
N ILE A 19 -10.92 -3.75 16.39
CA ILE A 19 -10.91 -5.20 16.21
C ILE A 19 -11.48 -5.84 17.47
N ALA A 20 -12.61 -6.52 17.35
CA ALA A 20 -13.21 -7.30 18.42
C ALA A 20 -12.94 -8.80 18.23
N LEU A 21 -12.15 -9.39 19.12
CA LEU A 21 -11.85 -10.81 19.15
C LEU A 21 -12.77 -11.51 20.18
N ARG A 22 -13.57 -12.46 19.72
CA ARG A 22 -14.35 -13.36 20.59
C ARG A 22 -13.57 -14.64 20.82
N ILE A 23 -13.31 -14.99 22.07
CA ILE A 23 -12.55 -16.19 22.44
C ILE A 23 -13.51 -17.33 22.75
N PRO A 24 -13.57 -18.42 21.95
CA PRO A 24 -14.57 -19.49 22.11
C PRO A 24 -14.55 -20.19 23.48
N LYS A 25 -13.39 -20.22 24.14
CA LYS A 25 -13.19 -20.86 25.46
C LYS A 25 -13.55 -19.96 26.66
N HIS A 26 -13.88 -18.69 26.42
CA HIS A 26 -14.30 -17.75 27.46
C HIS A 26 -15.58 -17.02 27.04
N PRO A 27 -16.76 -17.66 27.21
CA PRO A 27 -18.04 -16.99 26.98
C PRO A 27 -18.12 -15.75 27.88
N GLY A 28 -18.27 -14.57 27.26
CA GLY A 28 -18.36 -13.26 27.94
C GLY A 28 -17.14 -12.35 27.79
N SER A 29 -15.95 -12.85 27.42
CA SER A 29 -14.79 -11.98 27.20
C SER A 29 -14.65 -11.60 25.71
N THR A 30 -15.00 -10.37 25.37
CA THR A 30 -14.62 -9.76 24.08
C THR A 30 -13.35 -8.96 24.29
N LEU A 31 -12.28 -9.33 23.60
CA LEU A 31 -11.05 -8.55 23.59
C LEU A 31 -11.15 -7.49 22.50
N ARG A 32 -10.98 -6.22 22.83
CA ARG A 32 -10.96 -5.14 21.84
C ARG A 32 -9.54 -4.60 21.66
N THR A 33 -9.10 -4.50 20.41
CA THR A 33 -7.82 -3.90 20.05
C THR A 33 -8.10 -2.69 19.18
N ILE A 34 -7.54 -1.54 19.57
CA ILE A 34 -7.73 -0.28 18.85
C ILE A 34 -6.36 0.16 18.33
N VAL A 35 -6.29 0.46 17.04
CA VAL A 35 -5.13 1.13 16.44
C VAL A 35 -5.19 2.62 16.80
N GLN A 36 -4.16 3.15 17.45
CA GLN A 36 -4.10 4.57 17.81
C GLN A 36 -3.99 5.45 16.55
N ASN A 37 -4.68 6.59 16.53
CA ASN A 37 -4.82 7.47 15.36
C ASN A 37 -3.51 8.17 14.94
N ASP A 38 -2.54 8.28 15.85
CA ASP A 38 -1.18 8.75 15.59
C ASP A 38 -0.29 7.71 14.89
N CYS A 39 -0.73 6.45 14.85
CA CYS A 39 -0.02 5.33 14.26
C CYS A 39 -0.66 4.93 12.92
N GLN A 40 -0.27 5.64 11.87
CA GLN A 40 -0.70 5.35 10.50
C GLN A 40 -0.14 4.02 9.99
N TRP A 41 -0.99 3.00 9.88
CA TRP A 41 -0.60 1.71 9.27
C TRP A 41 -0.52 1.85 7.75
N LYS A 42 0.70 1.94 7.22
CA LYS A 42 0.93 2.02 5.78
C LYS A 42 0.81 0.64 5.15
N LEU A 43 -0.11 0.50 4.19
CA LEU A 43 -0.27 -0.75 3.46
C LEU A 43 0.75 -0.79 2.31
N GLN A 44 1.84 -1.52 2.51
CA GLN A 44 2.95 -1.62 1.54
C GLN A 44 2.47 -2.01 0.13
N GLN A 45 1.44 -2.84 0.03
CA GLN A 45 0.86 -3.27 -1.24
C GLN A 45 0.32 -2.11 -2.08
N VAL A 46 -0.36 -1.16 -1.43
CA VAL A 46 -0.95 0.00 -2.11
C VAL A 46 0.15 0.99 -2.48
N GLN A 47 1.17 1.16 -1.61
CA GLN A 47 2.35 1.95 -1.94
C GLN A 47 3.10 1.38 -3.15
N ASP A 48 3.39 0.07 -3.16
CA ASP A 48 4.10 -0.60 -4.25
C ASP A 48 3.29 -0.52 -5.56
N ALA A 49 1.97 -0.62 -5.49
CA ALA A 49 1.09 -0.42 -6.65
C ALA A 49 1.19 1.01 -7.18
N GLY A 50 1.07 2.00 -6.29
CA GLY A 50 1.18 3.42 -6.63
C GLY A 50 2.53 3.75 -7.29
N ASN A 51 3.62 3.17 -6.79
CA ASN A 51 4.96 3.35 -7.36
C ASN A 51 5.03 2.81 -8.79
N ASN A 52 4.54 1.59 -9.04
CA ASN A 52 4.53 1.01 -10.39
C ASN A 52 3.67 1.83 -11.37
N LEU A 53 2.52 2.34 -10.93
CA LEU A 53 1.67 3.20 -11.74
C LEU A 53 2.33 4.54 -12.06
N MET A 54 3.07 5.12 -11.10
CA MET A 54 3.84 6.35 -11.33
C MET A 54 4.93 6.14 -12.38
N THR A 55 5.64 5.01 -12.32
CA THR A 55 6.65 4.67 -13.34
C THR A 55 6.01 4.56 -14.73
N ALA A 56 4.86 3.88 -14.85
CA ALA A 56 4.13 3.78 -16.11
C ALA A 56 3.69 5.16 -16.64
N LEU A 57 3.21 6.03 -15.76
CA LEU A 57 2.80 7.39 -16.11
C LEU A 57 3.98 8.24 -16.59
N ASN A 58 5.14 8.14 -15.93
CA ASN A 58 6.36 8.84 -16.33
C ASN A 58 6.85 8.40 -17.71
N LEU A 59 6.70 7.11 -18.06
CA LEU A 59 7.03 6.58 -19.38
C LEU A 59 6.07 7.07 -20.49
N LEU A 60 4.82 7.35 -20.14
CA LEU A 60 3.80 7.88 -21.05
C LEU A 60 3.83 9.41 -21.16
N THR A 61 4.51 10.09 -20.22
CA THR A 61 4.57 11.54 -20.20
C THR A 61 5.42 12.01 -21.38
N PRO A 62 4.83 12.78 -22.33
CA PRO A 62 5.60 13.26 -23.45
C PRO A 62 6.72 14.19 -22.96
N PRO A 63 7.85 14.21 -23.67
CA PRO A 63 8.91 15.14 -23.34
C PRO A 63 8.43 16.60 -23.50
N PRO A 64 9.13 17.56 -22.89
CA PRO A 64 8.70 18.96 -22.85
C PRO A 64 8.40 19.53 -24.24
N PRO A 65 7.48 20.51 -24.34
CA PRO A 65 7.30 21.25 -25.58
C PRO A 65 8.66 21.86 -25.98
N ASN A 66 9.04 21.67 -27.25
CA ASN A 66 10.34 22.02 -27.89
C ASN A 66 11.39 20.90 -27.99
N THR A 67 11.11 19.69 -27.51
CA THR A 67 11.92 18.50 -27.87
C THR A 67 11.27 17.75 -29.02
N LYS A 68 11.99 17.61 -30.15
CA LYS A 68 11.57 16.70 -31.23
C LYS A 68 11.79 15.26 -30.77
N PHE A 69 10.74 14.63 -30.25
CA PHE A 69 10.75 13.22 -29.90
C PHE A 69 10.02 12.43 -30.98
N GLU A 70 10.78 11.61 -31.70
CA GLU A 70 10.27 10.68 -32.69
C GLU A 70 10.85 9.31 -32.37
N PHE A 71 9.99 8.29 -32.37
CA PHE A 71 10.43 6.92 -32.28
C PHE A 71 11.21 6.55 -33.54
N LYS A 72 12.37 5.93 -33.37
CA LYS A 72 13.27 5.56 -34.47
C LYS A 72 12.87 4.25 -35.13
N SER A 73 12.11 3.42 -34.43
CA SER A 73 11.67 2.12 -34.93
C SER A 73 10.39 1.63 -34.24
N ALA A 74 9.71 0.69 -34.88
CA ALA A 74 8.58 -0.02 -34.26
C ALA A 74 9.02 -0.85 -33.04
N GLU A 75 10.27 -1.29 -33.00
CA GLU A 75 10.83 -2.03 -31.87
C GLU A 75 10.95 -1.16 -30.62
N GLU A 76 11.32 0.12 -30.76
CA GLU A 76 11.36 1.08 -29.66
C GLU A 76 9.98 1.26 -29.02
N VAL A 77 8.94 1.40 -29.85
CA VAL A 77 7.55 1.50 -29.39
C VAL A 77 7.12 0.21 -28.70
N THR A 78 7.45 -0.95 -29.28
CA THR A 78 7.10 -2.25 -28.71
C THR A 78 7.77 -2.47 -27.35
N GLN A 79 9.03 -2.07 -27.20
CA GLN A 79 9.76 -2.16 -25.95
C GLN A 79 9.20 -1.21 -24.88
N LEU A 80 8.81 0.02 -25.26
CA LEU A 80 8.14 0.97 -24.38
C LEU A 80 6.81 0.38 -23.87
N MET A 81 5.97 -0.13 -24.77
CA MET A 81 4.70 -0.74 -24.42
C MET A 81 4.87 -1.97 -23.53
N THR A 82 5.86 -2.83 -23.81
CA THR A 82 6.21 -3.98 -22.96
C THR A 82 6.60 -3.55 -21.55
N THR A 83 7.38 -2.48 -21.43
CA THR A 83 7.81 -1.92 -20.14
C THR A 83 6.61 -1.37 -19.35
N ILE A 84 5.71 -0.65 -20.01
CA ILE A 84 4.48 -0.12 -19.40
C ILE A 84 3.60 -1.27 -18.92
N MET A 85 3.34 -2.26 -19.77
CA MET A 85 2.56 -3.45 -19.40
C MET A 85 3.18 -4.17 -18.20
N GLY A 86 4.51 -4.31 -18.14
CA GLY A 86 5.22 -4.89 -17.00
C GLY A 86 4.99 -4.10 -15.71
N CYS A 87 4.97 -2.77 -15.77
CA CYS A 87 4.64 -1.92 -14.62
C CYS A 87 3.20 -2.17 -14.14
N LEU A 88 2.23 -2.21 -15.06
CA LEU A 88 0.82 -2.48 -14.74
C LEU A 88 0.62 -3.87 -14.12
N GLN A 89 1.27 -4.89 -14.67
CA GLN A 89 1.21 -6.25 -14.15
C GLN A 89 1.77 -6.35 -12.73
N ARG A 90 2.90 -5.69 -12.45
CA ARG A 90 3.49 -5.63 -11.10
C ARG A 90 2.63 -4.84 -10.12
N GLY A 91 2.07 -3.70 -10.55
CA GLY A 91 1.14 -2.92 -9.73
C GLY A 91 -0.15 -3.67 -9.41
N ARG A 92 -0.66 -4.47 -10.36
CA ARG A 92 -1.76 -5.42 -10.08
C ARG A 92 -1.33 -6.48 -9.09
N ALA A 93 -0.20 -7.15 -9.34
CA ALA A 93 0.31 -8.23 -8.50
C ALA A 93 0.52 -7.81 -7.05
N SER A 94 1.02 -6.59 -6.81
CA SER A 94 1.19 -6.07 -5.45
C SER A 94 -0.12 -5.91 -4.69
N LEU A 95 -1.23 -5.63 -5.38
CA LEU A 95 -2.57 -5.53 -4.77
C LEU A 95 -3.23 -6.90 -4.55
N ILE A 96 -3.09 -7.82 -5.51
CA ILE A 96 -3.79 -9.12 -5.46
C ILE A 96 -3.04 -10.21 -4.68
N ILE A 97 -1.70 -10.13 -4.59
CA ILE A 97 -0.87 -11.13 -3.90
C ILE A 97 -0.41 -10.55 -2.56
N PRO A 98 -0.91 -11.05 -1.41
CA PRO A 98 -0.40 -10.65 -0.11
C PRO A 98 1.05 -11.11 0.07
N LYS A 99 1.89 -10.22 0.60
CA LYS A 99 3.28 -10.57 0.92
C LYS A 99 3.29 -11.60 2.05
N LYS A 100 3.97 -12.73 1.82
CA LYS A 100 4.25 -13.71 2.87
C LYS A 100 5.18 -13.05 3.89
N ARG A 101 4.79 -13.10 5.16
CA ARG A 101 5.63 -12.71 6.29
C ARG A 101 5.64 -13.82 7.32
N THR A 102 6.77 -14.01 7.98
CA THR A 102 6.86 -14.92 9.12
C THR A 102 6.12 -14.31 10.32
N ILE A 103 5.81 -15.14 11.31
CA ILE A 103 5.19 -14.67 12.56
C ILE A 103 6.10 -13.65 13.25
N GLU A 104 7.41 -13.89 13.28
CA GLU A 104 8.41 -13.00 13.87
C GLU A 104 8.43 -11.63 13.19
N GLU A 105 8.38 -11.59 11.86
CA GLU A 105 8.33 -10.33 11.10
C GLU A 105 7.04 -9.55 11.36
N ILE A 106 5.93 -10.24 11.61
CA ILE A 106 4.66 -9.61 11.97
C ILE A 106 4.78 -9.01 13.38
N LEU A 107 5.24 -9.78 14.36
CA LEU A 107 5.39 -9.35 15.75
C LEU A 107 6.38 -8.18 15.89
N GLY A 108 7.45 -8.16 15.11
CA GLY A 108 8.43 -7.06 15.08
C GLY A 108 7.98 -5.84 14.26
N SER A 109 6.82 -5.89 13.60
CA SER A 109 6.36 -4.76 12.78
C SER A 109 5.85 -3.60 13.64
N ARG A 110 6.08 -2.37 13.17
CA ARG A 110 5.52 -1.16 13.82
C ARG A 110 4.00 -1.23 13.95
N ASN A 111 3.34 -1.89 12.99
CA ASN A 111 1.89 -2.07 13.02
C ASN A 111 1.45 -2.85 14.27
N MET A 112 2.12 -3.96 14.59
CA MET A 112 1.82 -4.73 15.81
C MET A 112 2.16 -3.96 17.09
N ALA A 113 3.24 -3.18 17.10
CA ALA A 113 3.62 -2.35 18.25
C ALA A 113 2.62 -1.22 18.55
N SER A 114 1.93 -0.71 17.52
CA SER A 114 0.92 0.35 17.65
C SER A 114 -0.46 -0.14 18.07
N GLY A 115 -0.73 -1.44 18.03
CA GLY A 115 -1.99 -2.02 18.48
C GLY A 115 -2.04 -2.12 19.99
N ARG A 116 -2.70 -1.17 20.68
CA ARG A 116 -2.99 -1.34 22.11
C ARG A 116 -4.20 -2.26 22.27
N ILE A 117 -3.96 -3.41 22.89
CA ILE A 117 -5.02 -4.31 23.33
C ILE A 117 -5.72 -3.67 24.52
N LEU A 118 -6.91 -3.10 24.30
CA LEU A 118 -7.75 -2.57 25.36
C LEU A 118 -8.68 -3.69 25.83
N CYS A 119 -8.20 -4.47 26.80
CA CYS A 119 -9.03 -5.50 27.44
C CYS A 119 -10.08 -4.84 28.34
N ARG A 120 -11.16 -4.31 27.75
CA ARG A 120 -12.36 -3.93 28.52
C ARG A 120 -13.19 -5.18 28.77
N ARG A 121 -13.07 -5.72 29.98
CA ARG A 121 -14.01 -6.69 30.53
C ARG A 121 -15.34 -5.97 30.71
N PHE A 122 -16.28 -6.15 29.78
CA PHE A 122 -17.67 -5.76 30.00
C PHE A 122 -18.25 -6.77 30.99
N GLY A 123 -18.38 -6.33 32.24
CA GLY A 123 -19.20 -6.97 33.27
C GLY A 123 -20.55 -6.30 33.32
#